data_AF-A0A0Q8AUB9-F1
#
_entry.id   AF-A0A0Q8AUB9-F1
#
_cell.length_a   1.000
_cell.length_b   1.000
_cell.length_c   1.000
_cell.angle_alpha   90.00
_cell.angle_beta   90.00
_cell.angle_gamma   90.00
#
_symmetry.space_group_name_H-M   'P 1'
#
loop_
_entity.id
_entity.type
_entity.pdbx_description
1 polymer ?
#
loop_
_entity_poly.entity_id
_entity_poly.type
_entity_poly.pdbx_seq_one_letter_code
_entity_poly.pdbx_strand_id
1 'polypeptide(L)' 'TAPVATNDSGYTTQQNTALQITAASLLANDTDANGDPLAITGVSQFSNGTAVFNAQTNTVTFTPTAGYTG' A
#
# COMPACT_ATOMS: atom_id res chain seq x y z
N THR A 1 -0.47 -22.13 4.91
CA THR A 1 0.94 -21.75 4.70
C THR A 1 1.05 -20.26 5.01
N ALA A 2 2.23 -19.64 4.91
CA ALA A 2 2.27 -18.17 4.95
C ALA A 2 1.80 -17.62 3.59
N PRO A 3 1.16 -16.44 3.56
CA PRO A 3 0.80 -15.78 2.31
C PRO A 3 2.06 -15.35 1.54
N VAL A 4 1.95 -15.34 0.21
CA VAL A 4 2.98 -14.90 -0.72
C VAL A 4 2.55 -13.56 -1.31
N ALA A 5 3.35 -12.53 -1.02
CA ALA A 5 3.13 -11.20 -1.56
C ALA A 5 3.84 -11.01 -2.91
N THR A 6 3.21 -10.27 -3.81
CA THR A 6 3.78 -9.85 -5.09
C THR A 6 3.89 -8.33 -5.13
N ASN A 7 5.04 -7.79 -5.55
CA ASN A 7 5.21 -6.34 -5.60
C ASN A 7 4.21 -5.66 -6.53
N ASP A 8 3.55 -4.61 -6.03
CA ASP A 8 2.75 -3.71 -6.84
C ASP A 8 3.58 -2.62 -7.54
N SER A 9 3.05 -2.07 -8.63
CA SER A 9 3.64 -0.93 -9.34
C SER A 9 2.57 -0.11 -10.07
N GLY A 10 2.96 1.01 -10.68
CA GLY A 10 2.06 1.84 -11.51
C GLY A 10 1.26 2.91 -10.75
N TYR A 11 1.50 3.08 -9.45
CA TYR A 11 0.92 4.13 -8.64
C TYR A 11 1.62 5.48 -8.84
N THR A 12 0.87 6.53 -9.12
CA THR A 12 1.40 7.90 -9.28
C THR A 12 0.49 8.92 -8.60
N THR A 13 1.06 10.03 -8.14
CA THR A 13 0.31 11.18 -7.61
C THR A 13 1.00 12.47 -8.02
N GLN A 14 0.27 13.59 -7.93
CA GLN A 14 0.87 14.91 -8.13
C GLN A 14 1.77 15.27 -6.94
N GLN A 15 2.73 16.17 -7.18
CA GLN A 15 3.55 16.73 -6.12
C GLN A 15 2.68 17.30 -4.99
N ASN A 16 3.10 17.09 -3.74
CA ASN A 16 2.39 17.53 -2.53
C ASN A 16 0.96 16.98 -2.37
N THR A 17 0.57 15.97 -3.17
CA THR A 17 -0.76 15.38 -3.13
C THR A 17 -0.67 13.97 -2.59
N ALA A 18 -1.42 13.69 -1.52
CA ALA A 18 -1.48 12.35 -0.94
C ALA A 18 -2.14 11.37 -1.92
N LEU A 19 -1.58 10.17 -2.01
CA LEU A 19 -2.12 9.06 -2.77
C LEU A 19 -2.86 8.10 -1.84
N GLN A 20 -4.07 7.72 -2.20
CA GLN A 20 -4.85 6.71 -1.47
C GLN A 20 -4.94 5.44 -2.31
N ILE A 21 -4.56 4.31 -1.72
CA ILE A 21 -4.56 3.00 -2.35
C ILE A 21 -5.37 2.06 -1.45
N THR A 22 -6.33 1.34 -2.01
CA THR A 22 -7.14 0.40 -1.23
C THR A 22 -6.33 -0.88 -0.94
N ALA A 23 -6.58 -1.50 0.21
CA ALA A 23 -5.98 -2.80 0.53
C ALA A 23 -6.36 -3.86 -0.52
N ALA A 24 -7.59 -3.79 -1.05
CA ALA A 24 -8.02 -4.70 -2.11
C ALA A 24 -7.15 -4.60 -3.38
N SER A 25 -6.70 -3.41 -3.76
CA SER A 25 -5.79 -3.25 -4.90
C SER A 25 -4.40 -3.82 -4.61
N LEU A 26 -3.87 -3.60 -3.41
CA LEU A 26 -2.56 -4.09 -2.99
C LEU A 26 -2.52 -5.61 -2.77
N LEU A 27 -3.65 -6.22 -2.42
CA LEU A 27 -3.75 -7.67 -2.21
C LEU A 27 -4.16 -8.42 -3.49
N ALA A 28 -4.38 -7.73 -4.62
CA ALA A 28 -4.98 -8.30 -5.81
C ALA A 28 -4.08 -9.34 -6.51
N ASN A 29 -2.77 -9.22 -6.35
CA ASN A 29 -1.74 -10.12 -6.89
C ASN A 29 -1.07 -10.98 -5.81
N ASP A 30 -1.56 -10.92 -4.57
CA ASP A 30 -1.09 -11.73 -3.45
C ASP A 30 -1.87 -13.03 -3.38
N THR A 31 -1.25 -14.09 -2.86
CA THR A 31 -1.88 -15.42 -2.78
C THR A 31 -1.59 -16.11 -1.45
N ASP A 32 -2.53 -16.91 -0.99
CA ASP A 32 -2.30 -17.88 0.08
C ASP A 32 -2.70 -19.28 -0.41
N ALA A 33 -1.84 -20.28 -0.19
CA ALA A 33 -2.05 -21.63 -0.73
C ALA A 33 -3.15 -22.42 0.00
N ASN A 34 -3.59 -21.95 1.17
CA ASN A 34 -4.71 -22.55 1.91
C ASN A 34 -6.05 -21.87 1.58
N GLY A 35 -6.03 -20.74 0.86
CA GLY A 35 -7.21 -19.96 0.54
C GLY A 35 -7.72 -19.12 1.71
N ASP A 36 -6.88 -18.88 2.72
CA ASP A 36 -7.24 -18.01 3.84
C ASP A 36 -7.35 -16.55 3.36
N PRO A 37 -8.30 -15.76 3.92
CA PRO A 37 -8.42 -14.35 3.56
C PRO A 37 -7.14 -13.56 3.88
N LEU A 38 -6.69 -12.75 2.92
CA LEU A 38 -5.55 -11.87 3.09
C LEU A 38 -5.96 -10.54 3.72
N ALA A 39 -5.10 -10.00 4.58
CA ALA A 39 -5.29 -8.70 5.21
C ALA A 39 -3.95 -7.97 5.40
N ILE A 40 -3.96 -6.66 5.20
CA ILE A 40 -2.84 -5.78 5.54
C ILE A 40 -2.88 -5.52 7.04
N THR A 41 -1.76 -5.73 7.73
CA THR A 41 -1.63 -5.47 9.17
C THR A 41 -0.86 -4.20 9.48
N GLY A 42 -0.12 -3.66 8.51
CA GLY A 42 0.65 -2.45 8.65
C GLY A 42 1.45 -2.13 7.39
N VAL A 43 2.11 -0.99 7.42
CA VAL A 43 2.99 -0.50 6.34
C VAL A 43 4.31 -0.04 6.95
N SER A 44 5.42 -0.23 6.24
CA SER A 44 6.75 0.16 6.71
C SER A 44 7.69 0.45 5.54
N GLN A 45 8.91 0.92 5.86
CA GLN A 45 10.01 1.15 4.91
C GLN A 45 9.68 2.16 3.79
N PHE A 46 9.47 3.42 4.18
CA PHE A 46 9.13 4.49 3.25
C PHE A 46 10.36 5.29 2.83
N SER A 47 10.40 5.68 1.57
CA SER A 47 11.34 6.66 1.02
C SER A 47 10.56 7.83 0.43
N ASN A 48 11.09 9.05 0.55
CA ASN A 48 10.55 10.26 -0.09
C ASN A 48 9.09 10.60 0.29
N GLY A 49 8.65 10.14 1.45
CA GLY A 49 7.31 10.35 1.98
C GLY A 49 7.02 9.46 3.19
N THR A 50 5.77 9.44 3.61
CA THR A 50 5.25 8.58 4.67
C THR A 50 4.03 7.83 4.17
N ALA A 51 3.78 6.61 4.67
CA ALA A 51 2.51 5.94 4.45
C ALA A 51 1.86 5.53 5.77
N VAL A 52 0.53 5.57 5.81
CA VAL A 52 -0.27 5.14 6.95
C VAL A 52 -1.36 4.20 6.45
N PHE A 53 -1.49 3.04 7.08
CA PHE A 53 -2.61 2.15 6.86
C PHE A 53 -3.75 2.48 7.82
N ASN A 54 -4.93 2.75 7.28
CA ASN A 54 -6.16 2.91 8.03
C ASN A 54 -6.97 1.60 7.95
N ALA A 55 -7.01 0.86 9.05
CA ALA A 55 -7.72 -0.42 9.14
C ALA A 55 -9.26 -0.27 9.11
N GLN A 56 -9.80 0.91 9.45
CA GLN A 56 -11.24 1.15 9.40
C GLN A 56 -11.73 1.30 7.95
N THR A 57 -10.95 1.99 7.10
CA THR A 57 -11.29 2.19 5.68
C THR A 57 -10.63 1.18 4.75
N ASN A 58 -9.71 0.35 5.27
CA ASN A 58 -8.85 -0.54 4.48
C ASN A 58 -8.09 0.21 3.37
N THR A 59 -7.47 1.34 3.74
CA THR A 59 -6.77 2.23 2.81
C THR A 59 -5.37 2.51 3.30
N VAL A 60 -4.39 2.42 2.41
CA VAL A 60 -3.05 2.97 2.61
C VAL A 60 -3.01 4.38 2.01
N THR A 61 -2.66 5.37 2.83
CA THR A 61 -2.46 6.75 2.39
C THR A 61 -0.96 7.05 2.38
N PHE A 62 -0.39 7.27 1.21
CA PHE A 62 0.96 7.76 1.03
C PHE A 62 0.98 9.28 0.88
N THR A 63 1.78 9.96 1.69
CA THR A 63 2.00 11.41 1.63
C THR A 63 3.44 11.68 1.20
N PRO A 64 3.69 12.21 -0.02
CA PRO A 64 5.03 12.57 -0.44
C PRO A 64 5.65 13.63 0.49
N THR A 65 6.98 13.62 0.63
CA THR A 65 7.70 14.74 1.25
C THR A 65 7.41 16.02 0.46
N ALA A 66 7.17 17.12 1.17
CA ALA A 66 6.85 18.39 0.52
C ALA A 66 7.95 18.79 -0.50
N GLY A 67 7.54 19.09 -1.72
CA GLY A 67 8.42 19.46 -2.84
C GLY A 67 9.10 18.28 -3.54
N TYR A 68 8.92 17.03 -3.12
CA TYR A 68 9.53 15.88 -3.78
C TYR A 68 8.94 15.62 -5.18
N THR A 69 9.82 15.35 -6.14
CA THR A 69 9.51 14.88 -7.49
C THR A 69 10.51 13.79 -7.85
N GLY A 70 10.05 12.65 -8.38
CA GLY A 70 10.89 11.53 -8.82
C GLY A 70 10.07 10.39 -9.38
#